data_AF-A0A6N7WTG0-F1
#
_entry.id   AF-A0A6N7WTG0-F1
#
_cell.length_a   1.000
_cell.length_b   1.000
_cell.length_c   1.000
_cell.angle_alpha   90.00
_cell.angle_beta   90.00
_cell.angle_gamma   90.00
#
_symmetry.space_group_name_H-M   'P 1'
#
loop_
_entity.id
_entity.type
_entity.pdbx_description
1 polymer ?
#
loop_
_entity_poly.entity_id
_entity_poly.type
_entity_poly.pdbx_seq_one_letter_code
_entity_poly.pdbx_strand_id
1 'polypeptide(L)'
;MKLSKKLSVSFAVILLIMTTLMMPAFANEKITNEETTTIQTGEIQPRIAVTVYHEEWVNYSVGDSIPSDIYRQGWYGGAYVSGWLKLIRTVTTGNNIAVLYGGNLVGSA
;
A
#
# COMPACT_ATOMS: atom_id res chain seq x y z
N MET A 1 54.07 -50.33 -58.21
CA MET A 1 53.73 -49.94 -56.81
C MET A 1 53.72 -48.40 -56.59
N LYS A 2 53.11 -47.61 -57.51
CA LYS A 2 52.99 -46.13 -57.37
C LYS A 2 51.55 -45.61 -57.56
N LEU A 3 50.63 -46.43 -58.07
CA LEU A 3 49.23 -46.02 -58.34
C LEU A 3 48.35 -46.06 -57.07
N SER A 4 48.58 -47.04 -56.18
CA SER A 4 47.82 -47.19 -54.93
C SER A 4 48.07 -46.08 -53.91
N LYS A 5 49.30 -45.54 -53.85
CA LYS A 5 49.64 -44.43 -52.96
C LYS A 5 48.93 -43.13 -53.34
N LYS A 6 48.78 -42.84 -54.64
CA LYS A 6 48.08 -41.62 -55.09
C LYS A 6 46.57 -41.69 -54.83
N LEU A 7 45.96 -42.86 -55.03
CA LEU A 7 44.54 -43.06 -54.79
C LEU A 7 44.18 -42.95 -53.30
N SER A 8 45.04 -43.49 -52.42
CA SER A 8 44.86 -43.42 -50.96
C SER A 8 44.99 -41.99 -50.42
N VAL A 9 45.90 -41.18 -50.98
CA VAL A 9 46.07 -39.78 -50.56
C VAL A 9 44.89 -38.92 -51.00
N SER A 10 44.39 -39.10 -52.23
CA SER A 10 43.17 -38.39 -52.68
C SER A 10 41.95 -38.73 -51.82
N PHE A 11 41.78 -39.99 -51.43
CA PHE A 11 40.65 -40.39 -50.58
C PHE A 11 40.74 -39.78 -49.17
N ALA A 12 41.94 -39.73 -48.59
CA ALA A 12 42.16 -39.11 -47.29
C ALA A 12 41.89 -37.60 -47.29
N VAL A 13 42.31 -36.91 -48.36
CA VAL A 13 42.08 -35.46 -48.51
C VAL A 13 40.59 -35.15 -48.66
N ILE A 14 39.84 -35.93 -49.44
CA ILE A 14 38.40 -35.74 -49.62
C ILE A 14 37.65 -36.01 -48.30
N LEU A 15 38.03 -37.04 -47.56
CA LEU A 15 37.43 -37.37 -46.27
C LEU A 15 37.69 -36.26 -45.23
N LEU A 16 38.90 -35.70 -45.21
CA LEU A 16 39.27 -34.61 -44.31
C LEU A 16 38.43 -33.34 -44.60
N ILE A 17 38.22 -33.01 -45.88
CA ILE A 17 37.40 -31.85 -46.28
C ILE A 17 35.93 -32.04 -45.90
N MET A 18 35.38 -33.25 -46.02
CA MET A 18 34.00 -33.53 -45.60
C MET A 18 33.82 -33.40 -44.09
N THR A 19 34.81 -33.76 -43.28
CA THR A 19 34.73 -33.66 -41.81
C THR A 19 34.81 -32.23 -41.27
N THR A 20 35.42 -31.28 -42.01
CA THR A 20 35.54 -29.89 -41.54
C THR A 20 34.34 -29.01 -41.88
N LEU A 21 33.52 -29.42 -42.85
CA LEU A 21 32.30 -28.68 -43.27
C LEU A 21 31.07 -29.00 -42.41
N MET A 22 31.11 -30.05 -41.60
CA MET A 22 30.03 -30.43 -40.67
C MET A 22 30.32 -29.93 -39.25
N MET A 23 30.55 -28.63 -39.08
CA MET A 23 30.47 -28.03 -37.75
C MET A 23 29.00 -27.74 -37.41
N PRO A 24 28.45 -28.22 -36.28
CA PRO A 24 27.13 -27.81 -35.84
C PRO A 24 27.18 -26.30 -35.51
N ALA A 25 26.33 -25.53 -36.18
CA ALA A 25 26.08 -24.15 -35.79
C ALA A 25 25.33 -24.17 -34.45
N PHE A 26 26.05 -23.98 -33.34
CA PHE A 26 25.40 -23.71 -32.07
C PHE A 26 24.80 -22.30 -32.15
N ALA A 27 23.47 -22.22 -32.21
CA ALA A 27 22.75 -20.98 -32.03
C ALA A 27 23.05 -20.46 -30.62
N ASN A 28 23.82 -19.39 -30.53
CA ASN A 28 24.15 -18.74 -29.28
C ASN A 28 22.96 -17.87 -28.86
N GLU A 29 21.89 -18.50 -28.36
CA GLU A 29 20.76 -17.78 -27.82
C GLU A 29 21.15 -17.20 -26.45
N LYS A 30 21.47 -15.91 -26.42
CA LYS A 30 21.67 -15.17 -25.18
C LYS A 30 20.29 -14.97 -24.53
N ILE A 31 19.89 -15.91 -23.68
CA ILE A 31 18.72 -15.72 -22.81
C ILE A 31 19.14 -14.74 -21.70
N THR A 32 18.89 -13.46 -21.94
CA THR A 32 18.97 -12.45 -20.88
C THR A 32 17.63 -12.48 -20.15
N ASN A 33 17.49 -13.37 -19.16
CA ASN A 33 16.36 -13.31 -18.23
C ASN A 33 16.60 -12.13 -17.29
N GLU A 34 16.33 -10.92 -17.76
CA GLU A 34 16.11 -9.78 -16.88
C GLU A 34 14.75 -10.01 -16.23
N GLU A 35 14.74 -10.64 -15.05
CA GLU A 35 13.58 -10.59 -14.17
C GLU A 35 13.42 -9.15 -13.70
N THR A 36 12.64 -8.38 -14.46
CA THR A 36 12.14 -7.09 -14.01
C THR A 36 11.16 -7.36 -12.88
N THR A 37 11.64 -7.40 -11.65
CA THR A 37 10.79 -7.40 -10.45
C THR A 37 10.01 -6.09 -10.45
N THR A 38 8.76 -6.13 -10.93
CA THR A 38 7.82 -5.03 -10.78
C THR A 38 7.50 -4.91 -9.29
N ILE A 39 8.21 -4.02 -8.60
CA ILE A 39 7.79 -3.55 -7.28
C ILE A 39 6.46 -2.85 -7.52
N GLN A 40 5.34 -3.49 -7.15
CA GLN A 40 4.08 -2.78 -7.03
C GLN A 40 4.23 -1.78 -5.89
N THR A 41 4.65 -0.57 -6.23
CA THR A 41 4.48 0.59 -5.35
C THR A 41 2.98 0.87 -5.30
N GLY A 42 2.27 0.15 -4.43
CA GLY A 42 0.92 0.55 -4.06
C GLY A 42 1.00 1.97 -3.51
N GLU A 43 0.20 2.87 -4.06
CA GLU A 43 0.07 4.22 -3.50
C GLU A 43 -0.39 4.08 -2.04
N ILE A 44 0.52 4.35 -1.11
CA ILE A 44 0.15 4.56 0.29
C ILE A 44 -0.50 5.93 0.32
N GLN A 45 -1.84 6.00 0.33
CA GLN A 45 -2.52 7.23 0.72
C GLN A 45 -2.37 7.37 2.23
N PRO A 46 -1.59 8.35 2.73
CA PRO A 46 -1.41 8.52 4.16
C PRO A 46 -2.74 8.97 4.76
N ARG A 47 -3.37 8.11 5.56
CA ARG A 47 -4.53 8.49 6.36
C ARG A 47 -4.03 9.11 7.66
N ILE A 48 -4.28 10.40 7.86
CA ILE A 48 -3.84 11.09 9.08
C ILE A 48 -4.91 10.89 10.14
N ALA A 49 -4.57 10.22 11.24
CA ALA A 49 -5.45 10.12 12.40
C ALA A 49 -5.48 11.47 13.13
N VAL A 50 -6.68 12.02 13.32
CA VAL A 50 -6.88 13.32 13.98
C VAL A 50 -7.64 13.10 15.27
N THR A 51 -7.14 13.68 16.36
CA THR A 51 -7.82 13.73 17.66
C THR A 51 -8.04 15.19 18.03
N VAL A 52 -9.28 15.56 18.34
CA VAL A 52 -9.69 16.92 18.71
C VAL A 52 -10.35 16.87 20.08
N TYR A 53 -9.84 17.67 21.02
CA TYR A 53 -10.55 17.91 22.27
C TYR A 53 -11.70 18.90 22.00
N HIS A 54 -12.92 18.50 22.33
CA HIS A 54 -14.11 19.32 22.13
C HIS A 54 -14.90 19.45 23.42
N GLU A 55 -15.35 20.66 23.69
CA GLU A 55 -16.26 20.99 24.78
C GLU A 55 -17.49 21.70 24.23
N GLU A 56 -18.65 21.40 24.80
CA GLU A 56 -19.91 22.01 24.40
C GLU A 56 -20.86 22.16 25.59
N TRP A 57 -21.55 23.31 25.63
CA TRP A 57 -22.64 23.56 26.55
C TRP A 57 -23.98 23.13 25.92
N VAL A 58 -24.71 22.27 26.62
CA VAL A 58 -26.09 21.88 26.28
C VAL A 58 -27.02 22.33 27.39
N ASN A 59 -28.14 22.96 27.02
CA ASN A 59 -29.15 23.41 27.98
C ASN A 59 -30.26 22.37 28.12
N TYR A 60 -30.69 22.14 29.36
CA TYR A 60 -31.79 21.27 29.74
C TYR A 60 -32.75 22.02 30.66
N SER A 61 -34.03 21.68 30.60
CA SER A 61 -35.02 22.21 31.53
C SER A 61 -34.95 21.48 32.87
N VAL A 62 -35.37 22.15 33.95
CA VAL A 62 -35.55 21.46 35.24
C VAL A 62 -36.59 20.34 35.10
N GLY A 63 -36.21 19.12 35.46
CA GLY A 63 -37.03 17.92 35.33
C GLY A 63 -36.66 17.04 34.12
N ASP A 64 -35.85 17.53 33.18
CA ASP A 64 -35.34 16.73 32.08
C ASP A 64 -34.32 15.69 32.58
N SER A 65 -34.31 14.51 31.95
CA SER A 65 -33.26 13.52 32.16
C SER A 65 -31.98 13.98 31.48
N ILE A 66 -30.95 14.28 32.26
CA ILE A 66 -29.64 14.70 31.76
C ILE A 66 -28.78 13.44 31.50
N PRO A 67 -28.35 13.19 30.26
CA PRO A 67 -27.48 12.05 29.97
C PRO A 67 -26.07 12.25 30.54
N SER A 68 -25.38 11.15 30.84
CA SER A 68 -23.98 11.18 31.30
C SER A 68 -22.99 11.56 30.20
N ASP A 69 -23.41 11.36 28.96
CA ASP A 69 -22.59 11.42 27.77
C ASP A 69 -23.44 11.75 26.54
N ILE A 70 -22.83 12.44 25.59
CA ILE A 70 -23.45 12.81 24.31
C ILE A 70 -22.52 12.46 23.17
N TYR A 71 -23.08 11.98 22.06
CA TYR A 71 -22.30 11.72 20.86
C TYR A 71 -22.24 12.96 19.97
N ARG A 72 -21.04 13.30 19.51
CA ARG A 72 -20.81 14.40 18.56
C ARG A 72 -19.99 13.92 17.38
N GLN A 73 -20.31 14.50 16.22
CA GLN A 73 -19.61 14.29 14.97
C GLN A 73 -19.58 15.59 14.18
N GLY A 74 -18.51 15.84 13.43
CA GLY A 74 -18.40 17.04 12.61
C GLY A 74 -17.03 17.23 11.98
N TRP A 75 -16.93 18.28 11.16
CA TRP A 75 -15.67 18.71 10.56
C TRP A 75 -14.94 19.67 11.50
N TYR A 76 -13.71 19.32 11.85
CA TYR A 76 -12.83 20.14 12.69
C TYR A 76 -11.44 20.17 12.06
N GLY A 77 -10.97 21.36 11.69
CA GLY A 77 -9.62 21.53 11.13
C GLY A 77 -9.34 20.71 9.87
N GLY A 78 -10.37 20.44 9.04
CA GLY A 78 -10.23 19.65 7.80
C GLY A 78 -10.30 18.13 7.99
N ALA A 79 -10.60 17.64 9.20
CA ALA A 79 -10.88 16.23 9.46
C ALA A 79 -12.34 16.02 9.87
N TYR A 80 -12.94 14.93 9.42
CA TYR A 80 -14.23 14.49 9.96
C TYR A 80 -13.96 13.62 11.19
N VAL A 81 -14.40 14.07 12.36
CA VAL A 81 -14.15 13.41 13.66
C VAL A 81 -15.45 13.11 14.37
N SER A 82 -15.44 12.09 15.23
CA SER A 82 -16.59 11.74 16.07
C SER A 82 -16.17 11.12 17.40
N GLY A 83 -17.07 11.15 18.39
CA GLY A 83 -16.78 10.60 19.72
C GLY A 83 -17.86 10.92 20.75
N TRP A 84 -17.73 10.27 21.90
CA TRP A 84 -18.58 10.50 23.06
C TRP A 84 -17.94 11.55 23.97
N LEU A 85 -18.66 12.64 24.20
CA LEU A 85 -18.32 13.65 25.19
C LEU A 85 -18.95 13.28 26.52
N LYS A 86 -18.19 13.40 27.61
CA LYS A 86 -18.66 13.08 28.96
C LYS A 86 -19.07 14.34 29.69
N LEU A 87 -20.05 14.22 30.59
CA LEU A 87 -20.44 15.31 31.48
C LEU A 87 -19.25 15.72 32.35
N ILE A 88 -18.84 16.98 32.25
CA ILE A 88 -17.74 17.58 33.04
C ILE A 88 -18.32 18.41 34.18
N ARG A 89 -19.32 19.24 33.87
CA ARG A 89 -19.85 20.23 34.81
C ARG A 89 -21.31 20.51 34.54
N THR A 90 -22.06 20.77 35.60
CA THR A 90 -23.43 21.28 35.54
C THR A 90 -23.53 22.64 36.24
N VAL A 91 -24.29 23.56 35.67
CA VAL A 91 -24.60 24.88 36.23
C VAL A 91 -26.10 25.11 36.17
N THR A 92 -26.72 25.40 37.30
CA THR A 92 -28.16 25.66 37.39
C THR A 92 -28.40 27.16 37.62
N THR A 93 -29.19 27.78 36.74
CA THR A 93 -29.58 29.19 36.86
C THR A 93 -31.09 29.30 36.70
N GLY A 94 -31.80 29.52 37.81
CA GLY A 94 -33.26 29.49 37.82
C GLY A 94 -33.79 28.12 37.41
N ASN A 95 -34.64 28.08 36.37
CA ASN A 95 -35.24 26.85 35.84
C ASN A 95 -34.46 26.24 34.66
N ASN A 96 -33.24 26.71 34.37
CA ASN A 96 -32.40 26.17 33.31
C ASN A 96 -31.16 25.49 33.89
N ILE A 97 -30.81 24.34 33.33
CA ILE A 97 -29.61 23.57 33.67
C ILE A 97 -28.70 23.56 32.44
N ALA A 98 -27.56 24.23 32.54
CA ALA A 98 -26.51 24.18 31.53
C ALA A 98 -25.50 23.10 31.91
N VAL A 99 -25.26 22.16 30.99
CA VAL A 99 -24.34 21.04 31.18
C VAL A 99 -23.20 21.17 30.18
N LEU A 100 -21.97 21.19 30.68
CA LEU A 100 -20.76 21.13 29.89
C LEU A 100 -20.38 19.66 29.70
N TYR A 101 -20.34 19.24 28.44
CA TYR A 101 -19.74 17.98 28.04
C TYR A 101 -18.39 18.22 27.42
N GLY A 102 -17.44 17.31 27.62
CA GLY A 102 -16.18 17.34 26.89
C GLY A 102 -15.50 15.99 26.78
N GLY A 103 -14.58 15.90 25.83
CA GLY A 103 -13.91 14.66 25.47
C GLY A 103 -13.17 14.75 24.16
N ASN A 104 -12.53 13.65 23.78
CA ASN A 104 -11.79 13.54 22.54
C ASN A 104 -12.71 13.01 21.42
N LEU A 105 -12.75 13.73 20.31
CA LEU A 105 -13.29 13.27 19.04
C LEU A 105 -12.14 12.72 18.20
N VAL A 106 -12.35 11.57 17.55
CA VAL A 106 -11.32 10.90 16.74
C VAL A 106 -11.84 10.73 15.33
N GLY A 107 -10.95 10.87 14.35
CA GLY A 107 -11.30 10.72 12.94
C GLY A 107 -10.10 10.74 12.04
N SER A 108 -10.32 11.11 10.78
CA SER A 108 -9.25 11.19 9.78
C SER A 108 -9.43 12.37 8.83
N ALA A 109 -8.30 12.90 8.39
CA ALA A 109 -8.16 13.78 7.23
C ALA A 109 -7.55 13.00 6.06
#